data_AF-A0A8H4LSD2-F1
#
_entry.id   AF-A0A8H4LSD2-F1
#
_cell.length_a   1.000
_cell.length_b   1.000
_cell.length_c   1.000
_cell.angle_alpha   90.00
_cell.angle_beta   90.00
_cell.angle_gamma   90.00
#
_symmetry.space_group_name_H-M   'P 1'
#
loop_
_entity.id
_entity.type
_entity.pdbx_description
1 polymer ?
#
loop_
_entity_poly.entity_id
_entity_poly.type
_entity_poly.pdbx_seq_one_letter_code
_entity_poly.pdbx_strand_id
1 'polypeptide(L)'
;MGDMGIDPRHMQLLADVMTYKGEVLGITRFGLAKMRDSVLQLASFEKTPDHLFDAATGMKTDLIEGVSECIIMGQTMRVGTGGFQLVRRLGVRPADLVPKKTLFEDAWAVEVARKRRARRGA
;
A
#
# COMPACT_ATOMS: atom_id res chain seq x y z
N MET A 1 35.33 -9.63 -31.05
CA MET A 1 34.24 -8.66 -30.78
C MET A 1 34.28 -8.42 -29.29
N GLY A 2 34.54 -7.16 -28.90
CA GLY A 2 34.87 -6.78 -27.51
C GLY A 2 33.82 -7.23 -26.52
N ASP A 3 34.26 -7.93 -25.49
CA ASP A 3 33.41 -8.45 -24.44
C ASP A 3 32.93 -7.27 -23.59
N MET A 4 31.72 -6.77 -23.87
CA MET A 4 31.01 -5.92 -22.92
C MET A 4 30.73 -6.83 -21.73
N GLY A 5 31.51 -6.72 -20.65
CA GLY A 5 31.43 -7.55 -19.44
C GLY A 5 30.12 -7.43 -18.68
N ILE A 6 29.03 -7.83 -19.31
CA ILE A 6 27.66 -7.81 -18.83
C ILE A 6 27.36 -9.18 -18.24
N ASP A 7 26.99 -9.22 -16.96
CA ASP A 7 26.55 -10.45 -16.33
C ASP A 7 25.31 -11.02 -17.09
N PRO A 8 25.32 -12.30 -17.50
CA PRO A 8 24.22 -12.94 -18.20
C PRO A 8 22.86 -12.82 -17.49
N ARG A 9 22.83 -12.67 -16.17
CA ARG A 9 21.60 -12.52 -15.37
C ARG A 9 20.81 -11.27 -15.75
N HIS A 10 21.48 -10.18 -16.17
CA HIS A 10 20.80 -8.98 -16.64
C HIS A 10 20.08 -9.22 -17.97
N MET A 11 20.72 -9.96 -18.88
CA MET A 11 20.12 -10.31 -20.17
C MET A 11 18.94 -11.28 -20.01
N GLN A 12 19.05 -12.21 -19.08
CA GLN A 12 17.94 -13.12 -18.72
C GLN A 12 16.74 -12.34 -18.17
N LEU A 13 16.96 -11.42 -17.22
CA LEU A 13 15.89 -10.59 -16.68
C LEU A 13 15.23 -9.72 -17.75
N LEU A 14 16.02 -9.14 -18.67
CA LEU A 14 15.49 -8.36 -19.79
C LEU A 14 14.61 -9.22 -20.70
N ALA A 15 15.06 -10.43 -21.04
CA ALA A 15 14.30 -11.37 -21.84
C ALA A 15 12.97 -11.73 -21.17
N ASP A 16 13.00 -12.07 -19.87
CA ASP A 16 11.79 -12.40 -19.10
C ASP A 16 10.78 -11.24 -19.08
N VAL A 17 11.25 -10.00 -18.88
CA VAL A 17 10.39 -8.80 -18.90
C VAL A 17 9.76 -8.58 -20.28
N MET A 18 10.43 -8.95 -21.36
CA MET A 18 9.88 -8.85 -22.71
C MET A 18 8.91 -9.98 -23.07
N THR A 19 8.95 -11.13 -22.39
CA THR A 19 8.19 -12.33 -22.77
C THR A 19 7.15 -12.79 -21.76
N TYR A 20 7.09 -12.26 -20.54
CA TYR A 20 6.21 -12.78 -19.47
C TYR A 20 4.70 -12.72 -19.79
N LYS A 21 4.27 -11.88 -20.73
CA LYS A 21 2.86 -11.78 -21.17
C LYS A 21 2.44 -12.85 -22.19
N GLY A 22 3.36 -13.69 -22.65
CA GLY A 22 3.10 -14.73 -23.65
C GLY A 22 3.23 -14.29 -25.11
N GLU A 23 3.53 -13.01 -25.35
CA GLU A 23 3.97 -12.46 -26.64
C GLU A 23 5.27 -11.68 -26.43
N VAL A 24 6.09 -11.55 -27.48
CA VAL A 24 7.33 -10.77 -27.42
C VAL A 24 6.98 -9.29 -27.54
N LEU A 25 7.09 -8.57 -26.43
CA LEU A 25 6.81 -7.14 -26.35
C LEU A 25 8.11 -6.34 -26.25
N GLY A 26 8.30 -5.40 -27.19
CA GLY A 26 9.43 -4.48 -27.17
C GLY A 26 9.29 -3.39 -26.10
N ILE A 27 10.41 -2.85 -25.62
CA ILE A 27 10.43 -1.67 -24.73
C ILE A 27 10.24 -0.41 -25.57
N THR A 28 9.01 -0.21 -26.03
CA THR A 28 8.58 0.96 -26.82
C THR A 28 7.23 1.45 -26.28
N ARG A 29 6.76 2.63 -26.70
CA ARG A 29 5.46 3.18 -26.26
C ARG A 29 4.28 2.22 -26.46
N PHE A 30 4.30 1.41 -27.52
CA PHE A 30 3.24 0.45 -27.80
C PHE A 30 3.37 -0.84 -26.98
N GLY A 31 4.60 -1.27 -26.71
CA GLY A 31 4.83 -2.46 -25.89
C GLY A 31 4.62 -2.21 -24.41
N LEU A 32 5.05 -1.05 -23.89
CA LEU A 32 4.84 -0.66 -22.49
C LEU A 32 3.36 -0.49 -22.15
N ALA A 33 2.55 0.06 -23.07
CA ALA A 33 1.09 0.18 -22.90
C ALA A 33 0.38 -1.18 -22.75
N LYS A 34 0.97 -2.27 -23.25
CA LYS A 34 0.46 -3.65 -23.06
C LYS A 34 0.98 -4.31 -21.77
N MET A 35 2.11 -3.84 -21.24
CA MET A 35 2.75 -4.41 -20.06
C MET A 35 2.27 -3.78 -18.75
N ARG A 36 2.03 -2.47 -18.73
CA ARG A 36 1.69 -1.67 -17.54
C ARG A 36 0.32 -1.03 -17.70
N ASP A 37 -0.41 -0.92 -16.60
CA ASP A 37 -1.76 -0.32 -16.57
C ASP A 37 -1.80 1.04 -15.85
N SER A 38 -0.70 1.46 -15.20
CA SER A 38 -0.63 2.79 -14.57
C SER A 38 -0.65 3.88 -15.64
N VAL A 39 -1.62 4.78 -15.52
CA VAL A 39 -1.84 5.89 -16.44
C VAL A 39 -0.72 6.91 -16.28
N LEU A 40 -0.35 7.24 -15.04
CA LEU A 40 0.71 8.20 -14.77
C LEU A 40 2.07 7.69 -15.26
N GLN A 41 2.33 6.39 -15.11
CA GLN A 41 3.54 5.79 -15.65
C GLN A 41 3.59 5.89 -17.17
N LEU A 42 2.51 5.53 -17.87
CA LEU A 42 2.45 5.59 -19.34
C LEU A 42 2.53 7.03 -19.85
N ALA A 43 1.82 7.96 -19.22
CA ALA A 43 1.81 9.37 -19.57
C ALA A 43 3.19 10.04 -19.37
N SER A 44 4.01 9.52 -18.45
CA SER A 44 5.39 10.00 -18.24
C SER A 44 6.39 9.53 -19.31
N PHE A 45 6.09 8.45 -20.02
CA PHE A 45 6.99 7.90 -21.04
C PHE A 45 6.86 8.70 -22.34
N GLU A 46 5.67 8.71 -22.94
CA GLU A 46 5.32 9.51 -24.13
C GLU A 46 3.80 9.72 -24.21
N LYS A 47 3.33 10.59 -25.13
CA LYS A 47 1.90 10.83 -25.40
C LYS A 47 1.05 11.14 -24.16
N THR A 48 1.57 12.02 -23.31
CA THR A 48 0.93 12.46 -22.07
C THR A 48 -0.55 12.84 -22.20
N PRO A 49 -0.96 13.76 -23.12
CA PRO A 49 -2.37 14.15 -23.21
C PRO A 49 -3.27 12.99 -23.64
N ASP A 50 -2.87 12.20 -24.64
CA ASP A 50 -3.65 11.07 -25.14
C ASP A 50 -3.95 10.08 -24.01
N HIS A 51 -2.93 9.69 -23.23
CA HIS A 51 -3.12 8.76 -22.12
C HIS A 51 -4.02 9.31 -21.01
N LEU A 52 -3.95 10.61 -20.72
CA LEU A 52 -4.78 11.24 -19.69
C LEU A 52 -6.23 11.40 -20.15
N PHE A 53 -6.47 11.80 -21.40
CA PHE A 53 -7.83 11.93 -21.95
C PHE A 53 -8.51 10.57 -22.12
N ASP A 54 -7.79 9.56 -22.61
CA ASP A 54 -8.31 8.19 -22.73
C ASP A 54 -8.62 7.59 -21.35
N ALA A 55 -7.79 7.86 -20.34
CA ALA A 55 -8.04 7.42 -18.97
C ALA A 55 -9.25 8.13 -18.35
N ALA A 56 -9.40 9.44 -18.58
CA ALA A 56 -10.52 10.22 -18.08
C ALA A 56 -11.85 9.78 -18.71
N THR A 57 -11.87 9.54 -20.02
CA THR A 57 -13.06 9.02 -20.73
C THR A 57 -13.38 7.58 -20.34
N GLY A 58 -12.35 6.75 -20.12
CA GLY A 58 -12.50 5.37 -19.66
C GLY A 58 -12.72 5.19 -18.16
N MET A 59 -12.81 6.27 -17.37
CA MET A 59 -12.91 6.25 -15.91
C MET A 59 -11.90 5.31 -15.23
N LYS A 60 -10.65 5.32 -15.72
CA LYS A 60 -9.60 4.45 -15.17
C LYS A 60 -9.16 4.94 -13.79
N THR A 61 -8.97 4.01 -12.87
CA THR A 61 -8.43 4.28 -11.52
C THR A 61 -7.00 3.76 -11.43
N ASP A 62 -6.05 4.64 -11.12
CA ASP A 62 -4.65 4.28 -10.91
C ASP A 62 -4.38 4.01 -9.42
N LEU A 63 -3.74 2.88 -9.11
CA LEU A 63 -3.45 2.45 -7.73
C LEU A 63 -2.14 3.03 -7.17
N ILE A 64 -1.33 3.69 -8.02
CA ILE A 64 -0.09 4.38 -7.61
C ILE A 64 0.88 3.43 -6.88
N GLU A 65 1.18 2.28 -7.49
CA GLU A 65 2.03 1.25 -6.88
C GLU A 65 3.46 1.20 -7.44
N GLY A 66 3.65 1.68 -8.67
CA GLY A 66 4.93 1.77 -9.32
C GLY A 66 5.74 3.00 -8.90
N VAL A 67 7.04 2.92 -9.18
CA VAL A 67 8.02 3.88 -8.70
C VAL A 67 7.81 5.27 -9.32
N SER A 68 7.48 5.34 -10.61
CA SER A 68 7.33 6.61 -11.33
C SER A 68 6.15 7.41 -10.79
N GLU A 69 5.00 6.77 -10.63
CA GLU A 69 3.79 7.41 -10.15
C GLU A 69 3.86 7.75 -8.65
N CYS A 70 4.54 6.95 -7.82
CA CYS A 70 4.84 7.35 -6.44
C CYS A 70 5.69 8.63 -6.38
N ILE A 71 6.72 8.76 -7.24
CA ILE A 71 7.58 9.95 -7.27
C ILE A 71 6.81 11.19 -7.73
N ILE A 72 5.98 11.06 -8.78
CA ILE A 72 5.12 12.16 -9.26
C ILE A 72 4.20 12.65 -8.16
N MET A 73 3.64 11.73 -7.36
CA MET A 73 2.73 12.04 -6.26
C MET A 73 3.42 12.44 -4.95
N GLY A 74 4.76 12.41 -4.89
CA GLY A 74 5.53 12.74 -3.70
C GLY A 74 5.40 11.72 -2.56
N GLN A 75 5.05 10.47 -2.85
CA GLN A 75 4.89 9.40 -1.88
C GLN A 75 6.11 8.46 -1.86
N THR A 76 6.29 7.72 -0.75
CA THR A 76 7.36 6.72 -0.64
C THR A 76 7.02 5.48 -1.47
N MET A 77 8.00 5.01 -2.25
CA MET A 77 7.86 3.82 -3.12
C MET A 77 8.00 2.51 -2.33
N ARG A 78 7.31 1.45 -2.76
CA ARG A 78 7.31 0.12 -2.10
C ARG A 78 8.50 -0.77 -2.46
N VAL A 79 9.65 -0.19 -2.81
CA VAL A 79 10.87 -0.91 -3.17
C VAL A 79 12.07 -0.41 -2.36
N GLY A 80 13.08 -1.24 -2.18
CA GLY A 80 14.25 -0.89 -1.38
C GLY A 80 13.88 -0.64 0.08
N THR A 81 14.20 0.54 0.60
CA THR A 81 13.92 0.92 2.00
C THR A 81 12.43 1.05 2.30
N GLY A 82 11.62 1.46 1.33
CA GLY A 82 10.17 1.54 1.48
C GLY A 82 9.43 0.22 1.26
N GLY A 83 10.15 -0.87 0.98
CA GLY A 83 9.58 -2.21 0.82
C GLY A 83 9.10 -2.85 2.14
N PHE A 84 9.39 -2.23 3.28
CA PHE A 84 8.92 -2.67 4.59
C PHE A 84 8.55 -1.47 5.46
N GLN A 85 7.76 -1.72 6.51
CA GLN A 85 7.42 -0.72 7.52
C GLN A 85 8.05 -1.09 8.85
N LEU A 86 8.58 -0.10 9.56
CA LEU A 86 9.10 -0.28 10.91
C LEU A 86 7.96 -0.12 11.92
N VAL A 87 7.68 -1.18 12.67
CA VAL A 87 6.73 -1.11 13.79
C VAL A 87 7.51 -1.08 15.10
N ARG A 88 7.36 0.01 15.86
CA ARG A 88 7.96 0.12 17.21
C ARG A 88 7.13 -0.67 18.21
N ARG A 89 7.77 -1.64 18.88
CA ARG A 89 7.14 -2.38 19.99
C ARG A 89 6.96 -1.44 21.19
N LEU A 90 5.71 -1.19 21.58
CA LEU A 90 5.36 -0.30 22.70
C LEU A 90 5.48 -0.96 24.08
N GLY A 91 5.67 -2.29 24.14
CA GLY A 91 5.82 -3.02 25.40
C GLY A 91 4.54 -3.09 26.26
N VAL A 92 3.39 -2.72 25.71
CA VAL A 92 2.09 -2.78 26.41
C VAL A 92 1.72 -4.24 26.65
N ARG A 93 1.46 -4.60 27.92
CA ARG A 93 1.03 -5.95 28.27
C ARG A 93 -0.50 -6.03 28.17
N PRO A 94 -1.09 -7.19 27.88
CA PRO A 94 -2.55 -7.34 27.82
C PRO A 94 -3.26 -6.90 29.11
N ALA A 95 -2.62 -7.07 30.27
CA ALA A 95 -3.15 -6.63 31.57
C ALA A 95 -3.27 -5.10 31.70
N ASP A 96 -2.45 -4.34 30.96
CA ASP A 96 -2.45 -2.87 31.00
C ASP A 96 -3.60 -2.27 30.16
N LEU A 97 -4.20 -3.08 29.27
CA LEU A 97 -5.33 -2.69 28.40
C LEU A 97 -6.70 -2.96 29.05
N VAL A 98 -6.73 -3.60 30.21
CA VAL A 98 -7.97 -3.91 30.92
C VAL A 98 -8.50 -2.63 31.58
N PRO A 99 -9.82 -2.35 31.51
CA PRO A 99 -10.44 -1.25 32.24
C PRO A 99 -10.10 -1.36 33.73
N LYS A 100 -9.48 -0.31 34.27
CA LYS A 100 -9.21 -0.25 35.72
C LYS A 100 -10.53 -0.03 36.45
N LYS A 101 -10.68 -0.68 37.61
CA LYS A 101 -11.81 -0.44 38.52
C LYS A 101 -11.89 1.05 38.85
N THR A 102 -13.06 1.65 38.67
CA THR A 102 -13.27 3.08 38.89
C THR A 102 -13.68 3.27 40.34
N LEU A 103 -12.84 3.94 41.14
CA LEU A 103 -13.03 4.09 42.59
C LEU A 103 -14.40 4.68 42.95
N PHE A 104 -14.89 5.65 42.17
CA PHE A 104 -16.14 6.36 42.47
C PHE A 104 -17.36 5.69 41.87
N GLU A 105 -17.31 5.23 40.62
CA GLU A 105 -18.48 4.67 39.93
C GLU A 105 -18.80 3.26 40.46
N ASP A 106 -17.80 2.43 40.72
CA ASP A 106 -17.99 1.10 41.31
C ASP A 106 -18.54 1.21 42.73
N ALA A 107 -17.99 2.12 43.55
CA ALA A 107 -18.49 2.36 44.91
C ALA A 107 -19.93 2.92 44.92
N TRP A 108 -20.22 3.84 44.01
CA TRP A 108 -21.58 4.39 43.86
C TRP A 108 -22.57 3.32 43.40
N ALA A 109 -22.20 2.46 42.45
CA ALA A 109 -23.04 1.37 41.98
C ALA A 109 -23.38 0.38 43.11
N VAL A 110 -22.41 0.04 43.96
CA VAL A 110 -22.61 -0.80 45.15
C VAL A 110 -23.58 -0.14 46.14
N GLU A 111 -23.41 1.15 46.43
CA GLU A 111 -24.29 1.85 47.36
C GLU A 111 -25.72 2.01 46.82
N VAL A 112 -25.87 2.30 45.52
CA VAL A 112 -27.19 2.34 44.86
C VAL A 112 -27.87 0.97 44.91
N ALA A 113 -27.13 -0.12 44.66
CA ALA A 113 -27.66 -1.47 44.76
C ALA A 113 -28.10 -1.81 46.20
N ARG A 114 -27.31 -1.40 47.22
CA ARG A 114 -27.65 -1.55 48.64
C ARG A 114 -28.94 -0.81 48.98
N LYS A 115 -29.06 0.46 48.59
CA LYS A 115 -30.27 1.27 48.80
C LYS A 115 -31.49 0.69 48.08
N ARG A 116 -31.33 0.16 46.87
CA ARG A 116 -32.43 -0.50 46.11
C ARG A 116 -32.91 -1.79 46.78
N ARG A 117 -31.99 -2.60 47.33
CA ARG A 117 -32.36 -3.82 48.08
C ARG A 117 -33.09 -3.50 49.38
N ALA A 118 -32.62 -2.51 50.14
CA ALA A 118 -33.27 -2.06 51.36
C ALA A 118 -34.72 -1.57 51.11
N ARG A 119 -34.98 -0.91 49.97
CA ARG A 119 -36.32 -0.46 49.58
C ARG A 119 -37.26 -1.56 49.05
N ARG A 120 -36.75 -2.75 48.71
CA ARG A 120 -37.56 -3.88 48.20
C ARG A 120 -37.93 -4.91 49.29
N GLY A 121 -37.32 -4.81 50.47
CA GLY A 121 -37.57 -5.70 51.61
C GLY A 121 -38.38 -5.06 52.76
N ALA A 122 -38.95 -3.87 52.53
CA ALA A 122 -39.95 -3.21 53.35
C ALA A 122 -41.23 -3.06 52.52
#